data_AF-A0A9X0YQG9-F1
#
_entry.id   AF-A0A9X0YQG9-F1
#
_cell.length_a   1.000
_cell.length_b   1.000
_cell.length_c   1.000
_cell.angle_alpha   90.00
_cell.angle_beta   90.00
_cell.angle_gamma   90.00
#
_symmetry.space_group_name_H-M   'P 1'
#
loop_
_entity.id
_entity.type
_entity.pdbx_description
1 polymer ?
#
loop_
_entity_poly.entity_id
_entity_poly.type
_entity_poly.pdbx_seq_one_letter_code
_entity_poly.pdbx_strand_id
1 'polypeptide(L)' 'MNLIINNTAAPLTLTPATTPTGTGTPFYFFKITFYQDVNNTQYPLKNGAFNVLQLIEVL' A
#
# COMPACT_ATOMS: atom_id res chain seq x y z
N MET A 1 4.20 -5.83 -5.45
CA MET A 1 5.18 -6.80 -4.92
C MET A 1 5.14 -6.70 -3.41
N ASN A 2 5.03 -7.82 -2.70
CA ASN A 2 5.06 -7.81 -1.23
C ASN A 2 6.51 -7.74 -0.75
N LEU A 3 6.74 -6.97 0.31
CA LEU A 3 8.06 -6.84 0.95
C LEU A 3 8.08 -7.70 2.22
N ILE A 4 9.22 -8.33 2.51
CA ILE A 4 9.42 -9.08 3.76
C ILE A 4 9.43 -8.11 4.93
N ILE A 5 8.64 -8.43 5.96
CA ILE A 5 8.63 -7.68 7.23
C ILE A 5 9.85 -8.12 8.04
N ASN A 6 10.70 -7.17 8.43
CA ASN A 6 11.84 -7.40 9.30
C ASN A 6 12.12 -6.14 10.16
N ASN A 7 13.11 -6.22 11.03
CA ASN A 7 13.50 -5.12 11.93
C ASN A 7 14.53 -4.17 11.31
N THR A 8 14.82 -4.29 10.02
CA THR A 8 15.77 -3.43 9.31
C THR A 8 15.02 -2.30 8.63
N ALA A 9 15.25 -1.06 9.06
CA ALA A 9 14.68 0.10 8.39
C ALA A 9 15.36 0.31 7.03
N ALA A 10 14.56 0.37 5.96
CA ALA A 10 15.02 0.69 4.61
C ALA A 10 14.10 1.76 4.00
N PRO A 11 14.65 2.77 3.31
CA PRO A 11 13.84 3.74 2.60
C PRO A 11 13.11 3.08 1.41
N LEU A 12 11.87 3.47 1.18
CA LEU A 12 11.08 3.03 0.04
C LEU A 12 10.51 4.26 -0.67
N THR A 13 10.91 4.46 -1.94
CA THR A 13 10.38 5.52 -2.78
C THR A 13 9.15 5.01 -3.52
N LEU A 14 8.00 5.64 -3.28
CA LEU A 14 6.73 5.32 -3.93
C LEU A 14 6.26 6.50 -4.75
N THR A 15 6.48 6.44 -6.05
CA THR A 15 6.05 7.47 -7.00
C THR A 15 4.85 6.95 -7.79
N PRO A 16 3.72 7.68 -7.82
CA PRO A 16 2.62 7.36 -8.72
C PRO A 16 3.13 7.29 -10.16
N ALA A 17 2.78 6.23 -10.90
CA ALA A 17 3.28 6.03 -12.26
C ALA A 17 2.83 7.15 -13.21
N THR A 18 1.63 7.69 -13.01
CA THR A 18 1.06 8.79 -13.77
C THR A 18 0.13 9.61 -12.88
N THR A 19 -0.12 10.87 -13.25
CA THR A 19 -1.20 11.67 -12.67
C THR A 19 -2.57 11.13 -13.12
N PRO A 20 -3.64 11.31 -12.31
CA PRO A 20 -5.00 11.05 -12.75
C PRO A 20 -5.36 11.91 -13.98
N THR A 21 -6.07 11.34 -14.96
CA THR A 21 -6.39 11.98 -16.26
C THR A 21 -7.84 12.49 -16.38
N GLY A 22 -8.61 12.47 -15.29
CA GLY A 22 -9.99 12.95 -15.26
C GLY A 22 -10.13 14.45 -15.04
N THR A 23 -11.33 14.98 -15.24
CA THR A 23 -11.67 16.40 -14.97
C THR A 23 -12.02 16.70 -13.52
N GLY A 24 -12.04 15.68 -12.66
CA GLY A 24 -12.30 15.83 -11.22
C GLY A 24 -11.05 16.22 -10.42
N THR A 25 -11.25 16.45 -9.12
CA THR A 25 -10.18 16.71 -8.14
C THR A 25 -9.29 15.47 -7.98
N PRO A 26 -7.97 15.55 -8.17
CA PRO A 26 -7.05 14.46 -7.91
C PRO A 26 -6.94 14.14 -6.42
N PHE A 27 -6.93 12.86 -6.07
CA PHE A 27 -6.66 12.39 -4.71
C PHE A 27 -5.51 11.39 -4.74
N TYR A 28 -4.55 11.58 -3.84
CA TYR A 28 -3.41 10.68 -3.67
C TYR A 28 -3.52 9.95 -2.34
N PHE A 29 -3.53 8.62 -2.41
CA PHE A 29 -3.63 7.77 -1.23
C PHE A 29 -2.37 6.92 -1.07
N PHE A 30 -2.00 6.70 0.18
CA PHE A 30 -1.00 5.73 0.56
C PHE A 30 -1.65 4.58 1.33
N LYS A 31 -1.37 3.34 0.91
CA LYS A 31 -1.97 2.14 1.47
C LYS A 31 -0.88 1.13 1.84
N ILE A 32 -0.99 0.57 3.04
CA ILE A 32 -0.19 -0.58 3.46
C ILE A 32 -1.15 -1.74 3.72
N THR A 33 -0.82 -2.90 3.15
CA THR A 33 -1.56 -4.14 3.36
C THR A 33 -0.64 -5.23 3.88
N PHE A 34 -1.14 -5.99 4.85
CA PHE A 34 -0.39 -7.08 5.47
C PHE A 34 -0.90 -8.42 4.95
N TYR A 35 0.03 -9.32 4.63
CA TYR A 35 -0.28 -10.67 4.15
C TYR A 35 0.44 -11.71 4.99
N GLN A 36 -0.14 -12.91 5.04
CA GLN A 36 0.47 -14.13 5.59
C GLN A 36 0.63 -15.15 4.47
N ASP A 37 1.76 -15.82 4.43
CA ASP A 37 1.97 -16.97 3.57
C ASP A 37 1.47 -18.24 4.27
N VAL A 38 0.56 -18.95 3.63
CA VAL A 38 0.06 -20.24 4.08
C VAL A 38 0.10 -21.18 2.89
N ASN A 39 0.89 -22.25 2.98
CA ASN A 39 1.08 -23.23 1.91
C ASN A 39 1.46 -22.58 0.56
N ASN A 40 2.40 -21.63 0.58
CA ASN A 40 2.86 -20.87 -0.60
C ASN A 40 1.78 -19.98 -1.23
N THR A 41 0.68 -19.72 -0.52
CA THR A 41 -0.38 -18.82 -0.94
C THR A 41 -0.47 -17.64 0.03
N GLN A 42 -0.51 -16.43 -0.53
CA GLN A 42 -0.59 -15.21 0.27
C GLN A 42 -2.04 -14.81 0.53
N TYR A 43 -2.41 -14.73 1.80
CA TYR A 43 -3.73 -14.30 2.26
C TYR A 43 -3.64 -12.99 3.03
N PRO A 44 -4.67 -12.13 2.99
CA PRO A 44 -4.73 -10.96 3.87
C PRO A 44 -4.58 -11.38 5.33
N LEU A 45 -3.65 -10.74 6.04
CA LEU A 45 -3.43 -10.99 7.45
C LEU A 45 -4.67 -10.55 8.23
N LYS A 46 -5.26 -11.48 8.99
CA LYS A 46 -6.49 -11.26 9.77
C LYS A 46 -7.60 -10.53 8.99
N ASN A 47 -7.86 -10.96 7.75
CA ASN A 47 -8.87 -10.35 6.89
C ASN A 47 -8.69 -8.82 6.70
N GLY A 48 -7.44 -8.36 6.69
CA GLY A 48 -7.11 -6.95 6.48
C GLY A 48 -7.35 -6.03 7.68
N ALA A 49 -7.57 -6.58 8.88
CA ALA A 49 -7.81 -5.78 10.10
C ALA A 49 -6.70 -4.77 10.44
N PHE A 50 -5.50 -4.98 9.91
CA PHE A 50 -4.34 -4.10 10.12
C PHE A 50 -3.99 -3.26 8.89
N ASN A 51 -4.76 -3.38 7.80
CA ASN A 51 -4.49 -2.57 6.62
C ASN A 51 -4.75 -1.10 6.96
N VAL A 52 -3.87 -0.23 6.50
CA VAL A 52 -4.01 1.21 6.69
C VAL A 52 -4.13 1.90 5.34
N LEU A 53 -4.96 2.94 5.32
CA LEU A 53 -5.15 3.82 4.18
C LEU A 53 -5.09 5.25 4.69
N GLN A 54 -4.28 6.07 4.04
CA GLN A 54 -4.12 7.48 4.36
C GLN A 54 -4.28 8.31 3.09
N LEU A 55 -5.03 9.42 3.20
CA LEU A 55 -5.04 10.48 2.20
C LEU A 55 -3.79 11.33 2.38
N ILE A 56 -2.98 11.41 1.34
CA ILE A 56 -1.71 12.15 1.33
C ILE A 56 -1.93 13.56 0.80
N GLU A 57 -2.69 13.69 -0.29
CA GLU A 57 -2.87 14.97 -0.98
C GLU A 57 -4.20 15.00 -1.74
N VAL A 58 -4.76 16.20 -1.83
CA VAL A 58 -5.86 16.57 -2.71
C VAL A 58 -5.40 17.81 -3.47
N LEU A 59 -5.43 17.75 -4.81
CA LEU A 59 -5.00 18.87 -5.67
C LEU A 59 -6.16 19.78 -6.08
#